data_AF-A0A382YKK7-F1
#
_entry.id   AF-A0A382YKK7-F1
#
_cell.length_a   1.000
_cell.length_b   1.000
_cell.length_c   1.000
_cell.angle_alpha   90.00
_cell.angle_beta   90.00
_cell.angle_gamma   90.00
#
_symmetry.space_group_name_H-M   'P 1'
#
loop_
_entity.id
_entity.type
_entity.pdbx_description
1 polymer ?
#
loop_
_entity_poly.entity_id
_entity_poly.type
_entity_poly.pdbx_seq_one_letter_code
_entity_poly.pdbx_strand_id
1 'polypeptide(L)' 'LKILLVFCHPREFSLTGEIARSFQLGATQSGHEVEFVDLYREEFDPILYEHDEPTDGTLESYS' A
#
# COMPACT_ATOMS: atom_id res chain seq x y z
N LEU A 1 -4.16 4.59 -16.06
CA LEU A 1 -4.86 4.68 -14.77
C LEU A 1 -3.84 5.00 -13.69
N LYS A 2 -4.28 5.46 -12.52
CA LYS A 2 -3.45 5.56 -11.32
C LYS A 2 -3.74 4.35 -10.44
N ILE A 3 -2.71 3.63 -10.04
CA ILE A 3 -2.80 2.38 -9.26
C ILE A 3 -1.96 2.54 -8.01
N LEU A 4 -2.57 2.36 -6.84
CA LEU A 4 -1.87 2.17 -5.59
C LEU A 4 -1.69 0.66 -5.36
N LEU A 5 -0.45 0.18 -5.40
CA LEU A 5 -0.10 -1.21 -5.16
C LEU A 5 0.46 -1.36 -3.75
N VAL A 6 -0.38 -1.88 -2.84
CA VAL A 6 0.00 -2.12 -1.44
C VAL A 6 0.53 -3.55 -1.29
N PHE A 7 1.75 -3.69 -0.82
CA PHE A 7 2.44 -4.94 -0.56
C PHE A 7 2.60 -5.17 0.94
N CYS A 8 2.20 -6.35 1.42
CA CYS A 8 2.21 -6.71 2.84
C CYS A 8 2.80 -8.11 3.03
N HIS A 9 4.12 -8.23 2.87
CA HIS A 9 4.82 -9.47 3.18
C HIS A 9 6.25 -9.20 3.69
N PRO A 10 6.70 -9.81 4.79
CA PRO A 10 7.99 -9.47 5.41
C PRO A 10 9.20 -9.83 4.54
N ARG A 11 9.05 -10.86 3.71
CA ARG A 11 10.07 -11.31 2.76
C ARG A 11 9.81 -10.71 1.38
N GLU A 12 10.72 -9.84 0.97
CA GLU A 12 10.76 -9.19 -0.35
C GLU A 12 10.90 -10.19 -1.51
N PHE A 13 11.77 -11.20 -1.36
CA PHE A 13 11.96 -12.29 -2.33
C PHE A 13 11.07 -13.49 -1.98
N SER A 14 9.77 -13.26 -1.93
CA SER A 14 8.73 -14.27 -1.77
C SER A 14 7.92 -14.42 -3.07
N LEU A 15 7.10 -15.47 -3.17
CA LEU A 15 6.15 -15.60 -4.29
C LEU A 15 5.28 -14.33 -4.43
N THR A 16 4.75 -13.82 -3.31
CA THR A 16 3.94 -12.58 -3.30
C THR A 16 4.75 -11.37 -3.75
N GLY A 17 6.01 -11.26 -3.33
CA GLY A 17 6.90 -10.19 -3.78
C GLY A 17 7.19 -10.23 -5.28
N GLU A 18 7.43 -11.43 -5.83
CA GLU A 18 7.61 -11.60 -7.28
C GLU A 18 6.34 -11.25 -8.07
N ILE A 19 5.16 -11.63 -7.55
CA ILE A 19 3.87 -11.25 -8.15
C ILE A 19 3.69 -9.73 -8.15
N ALA A 20 3.97 -9.05 -7.02
CA ALA A 20 3.82 -7.61 -6.90
C ALA A 20 4.73 -6.85 -7.89
N ARG A 21 6.01 -7.27 -8.00
CA ARG A 21 6.95 -6.72 -8.99
C ARG A 21 6.51 -6.97 -10.43
N SER A 22 6.08 -8.19 -10.73
CA SER A 22 5.61 -8.55 -12.07
C SER A 22 4.37 -7.75 -12.48
N PHE A 23 3.44 -7.53 -11.55
CA PHE A 23 2.27 -6.70 -11.77
C PHE A 23 2.65 -5.24 -12.00
N GLN A 24 3.50 -4.65 -11.14
CA GLN A 24 3.97 -3.27 -11.29
C GLN A 24 4.63 -3.06 -12.65
N LEU A 25 5.49 -3.99 -13.07
CA LEU A 25 6.15 -3.96 -14.37
C LEU A 25 5.13 -3.96 -15.52
N GLY A 26 4.20 -4.91 -15.52
CA GLY A 26 3.20 -5.02 -16.59
C GLY A 26 2.26 -3.80 -16.66
N ALA A 27 1.86 -3.27 -15.51
CA ALA A 27 1.02 -2.08 -15.43
C ALA A 27 1.76 -0.83 -15.95
N THR A 28 3.02 -0.64 -15.54
CA THR A 28 3.85 0.48 -15.99
C THR A 28 4.11 0.41 -17.51
N GLN A 29 4.42 -0.79 -18.03
CA GLN A 29 4.60 -1.01 -19.48
C GLN A 29 3.33 -0.74 -20.29
N SER A 30 2.14 -0.92 -19.67
CA SER A 30 0.85 -0.62 -20.27
C SER A 30 0.45 0.87 -20.19
N GLY A 31 1.36 1.74 -19.73
CA GLY A 31 1.14 3.18 -19.61
C GLY A 31 0.31 3.59 -18.39
N HIS A 32 0.31 2.79 -17.32
CA HIS A 32 -0.30 3.15 -16.04
C HIS A 32 0.74 3.76 -15.09
N GLU A 33 0.28 4.67 -14.24
CA GLU A 33 1.05 5.22 -13.12
C GLU A 33 0.82 4.29 -11.92
N VAL A 34 1.91 3.75 -11.36
CA VAL A 34 1.86 2.83 -10.22
C VAL A 34 2.67 3.41 -9.06
N GLU A 35 1.98 3.65 -7.95
CA GLU A 35 2.60 3.93 -6.66
C GLU A 35 2.70 2.62 -5.87
N PHE A 36 3.90 2.26 -5.42
CA PHE A 36 4.16 1.01 -4.71
C PHE A 36 4.42 1.31 -3.25
N VAL A 37 3.58 0.76 -2.36
CA VAL A 37 3.68 0.91 -0.91
C VAL A 37 4.03 -0.44 -0.30
N ASP A 38 5.14 -0.51 0.45
CA ASP A 38 5.57 -1.73 1.15
C ASP A 38 5.38 -1.55 2.65
N LEU A 39 4.29 -2.10 3.20
CA LEU A 39 3.94 -1.91 4.60
C LEU A 39 5.01 -2.40 5.58
N TYR A 40 5.78 -3.44 5.21
CA TYR A 40 6.84 -3.96 6.07
C TYR A 40 8.10 -3.09 6.01
N ARG A 41 8.41 -2.48 4.85
CA ARG A 41 9.58 -1.58 4.71
C ARG A 41 9.28 -0.16 5.13
N GLU A 42 8.03 0.23 5.13
CA GLU A 42 7.55 1.51 5.65
C GLU A 42 7.26 1.45 7.17
N GLU A 43 7.43 0.29 7.80
CA GLU A 43 7.16 0.08 9.22
C GLU A 43 5.75 0.54 9.61
N PHE A 44 4.78 0.28 8.73
CA PHE A 44 3.39 0.66 8.94
C PHE A 44 2.88 0.08 10.26
N ASP A 45 2.36 0.95 11.13
CA ASP A 45 1.72 0.54 12.38
C ASP A 45 0.29 0.07 12.08
N PRO A 46 -0.02 -1.24 12.23
CA PRO A 46 -1.36 -1.74 11.96
C PRO A 46 -2.32 -1.55 13.14
N ILE A 47 -1.86 -1.00 14.26
CA ILE A 47 -2.68 -0.83 15.47
C ILE A 47 -3.45 0.49 15.35
N LEU A 48 -4.78 0.39 15.39
CA LEU A 48 -5.66 1.55 15.51
C LEU A 48 -5.77 1.94 17.00
N TYR A 49 -5.44 3.19 17.31
CA TYR A 49 -5.57 3.78 18.63
C TYR A 49 -6.75 4.76 18.67
N GLU A 50 -7.21 5.11 19.87
CA GLU A 50 -8.31 6.07 20.04
C GLU A 50 -8.03 7.45 19.42
N HIS A 51 -6.76 7.86 19.33
CA HIS A 51 -6.38 9.12 18.71
C HIS A 51 -6.41 9.09 17.18
N ASP A 52 -6.48 7.90 16.57
CA ASP A 52 -6.62 7.70 15.13
C ASP A 52 -8.11 7.69 14.71
N GLU A 53 -9.03 7.60 15.67
CA GLU A 53 -10.47 7.63 15.39
C GLU A 53 -10.93 9.06 15.04
N PRO A 54 -11.83 9.20 14.05
CA PRO A 54 -12.43 10.48 13.68
C PRO A 54 -13.18 11.11 14.86
N THR A 55 -12.94 12.39 15.11
CA THR A 55 -13.60 13.10 16.23
C THR A 55 -15.07 13.45 15.96
N ASP A 56 -15.47 13.59 14.70
CA ASP A 56 -16.82 14.07 14.32
C ASP A 56 -17.50 13.20 13.24
N GLY A 57 -16.86 12.09 12.85
CA GLY A 57 -17.37 11.16 11.85
C GLY A 57 -17.32 11.69 10.41
N THR A 58 -16.70 12.85 10.16
CA THR A 58 -16.49 13.38 8.81
C THR A 58 -15.27 12.74 8.16
N LEU A 59 -15.27 12.61 6.83
CA LEU A 59 -14.12 12.06 6.08
C LEU A 59 -12.84 12.89 6.27
N GLU A 60 -12.97 14.18 6.59
CA GLU A 60 -11.86 15.10 6.86
C GLU A 60 -11.15 14.79 8.18
N SER A 61 -11.83 14.09 9.10
CA SER A 61 -11.27 13.70 10.41
C SER A 61 -10.54 12.36 10.40
N TYR A 62 -10.48 11.67 9.26
CA TYR A 62 -9.60 10.51 9.05
C TYR A 62 -8.31 11.03 8.41
N SER A 63 -7.28 11.29 9.21
CA SER A 63 -5.97 11.76 8.73
C SER A 63 -4.85 11.05 9.48
#